data_AF-A0A7J6PAZ8-F1
#
_entry.id   AF-A0A7J6PAZ8-F1
#
_cell.length_a   1.000
_cell.length_b   1.000
_cell.length_c   1.000
_cell.angle_alpha   90.00
_cell.angle_beta   90.00
_cell.angle_gamma   90.00
#
_symmetry.space_group_name_H-M   'P 1'
#
loop_
_entity.id
_entity.type
_entity.pdbx_description
1 polymer ?
#
loop_
_entity_poly.entity_id
_entity_poly.type
_entity_poly.pdbx_seq_one_letter_code
_entity_poly.pdbx_strand_id
1 'polypeptide(L)'
;MSFSTDVANLTAWYLPEDDDTVQRAPALPHGTDKKVSQKELASLGVLATEVKSLEAWEQDTNLDQIRKDRGYTTYDTVDSHNLPKGTQVKFFTEHLHTDEEIRFLGRGSA
;
A
#
# COMPACT_ATOMS: atom_id res chain seq x y z
N MET A 1 -11.55 15.00 5.73
CA MET A 1 -10.70 13.80 5.64
C MET A 1 -9.47 14.13 4.84
N SER A 2 -8.26 14.02 5.38
CA SER A 2 -7.05 14.31 4.58
C SER A 2 -6.32 13.02 4.24
N PHE A 3 -6.78 12.37 3.18
CA PHE A 3 -5.85 11.63 2.33
C PHE A 3 -4.96 12.67 1.64
N SER A 4 -3.66 12.42 1.62
CA SER A 4 -2.68 13.32 1.03
C SER A 4 -2.28 12.80 -0.34
N THR A 5 -2.05 13.72 -1.28
CA THR A 5 -1.34 13.42 -2.53
C THR A 5 0.14 13.76 -2.42
N ASP A 6 0.63 13.92 -1.19
CA ASP A 6 2.02 14.19 -0.83
C ASP A 6 2.35 13.41 0.46
N VAL A 7 2.60 12.11 0.29
CA VAL A 7 3.08 11.17 1.31
C VAL A 7 4.54 10.86 1.02
N ALA A 8 5.45 11.23 1.92
CA ALA A 8 6.89 11.27 1.70
C ALA A 8 7.49 9.90 1.31
N ASN A 9 6.93 8.81 1.83
CA ASN A 9 7.43 7.45 1.59
C ASN A 9 6.60 6.65 0.57
N LEU A 10 5.74 7.31 -0.21
CA LEU A 10 4.96 6.68 -1.28
C LEU A 10 5.55 7.05 -2.64
N THR A 11 6.03 6.03 -3.35
CA THR A 11 6.58 6.16 -4.70
C THR A 11 5.97 5.10 -5.61
N ALA A 12 5.74 5.44 -6.87
CA ALA A 12 5.11 4.57 -7.85
C ALA A 12 5.69 4.79 -9.25
N TRP A 13 5.69 3.75 -10.06
CA TRP A 13 6.22 3.73 -11.42
C TRP A 13 5.41 2.76 -12.28
N TYR A 14 5.49 2.94 -13.60
CA TYR A 14 5.05 1.89 -14.53
C TYR A 14 5.97 0.67 -14.43
N LEU A 15 5.53 -0.49 -14.91
CA LEU A 15 6.40 -1.63 -15.18
C LEU A 15 6.81 -1.60 -16.68
N PRO A 16 8.00 -2.11 -17.04
CA PRO A 16 8.36 -2.32 -18.44
C PRO A 16 7.43 -3.37 -19.08
N GLU A 17 6.99 -3.13 -20.31
CA GLU A 17 5.94 -3.92 -20.99
C GLU A 17 6.39 -5.35 -21.38
N ASP A 18 7.70 -5.59 -21.50
CA ASP A 18 8.26 -6.82 -22.09
C ASP A 18 9.07 -7.69 -21.10
N ASP A 19 8.96 -7.45 -19.80
CA ASP A 19 9.72 -8.20 -18.80
C ASP A 19 8.92 -8.51 -17.53
N ASP A 20 8.25 -9.67 -17.57
CA ASP A 20 7.51 -10.25 -16.46
C ASP A 20 8.42 -10.67 -15.28
N THR A 21 9.76 -10.62 -15.44
CA THR A 21 10.73 -11.00 -14.40
C THR A 21 11.16 -9.83 -13.51
N VAL A 22 10.80 -8.59 -13.87
CA VAL A 22 11.17 -7.34 -13.15
C VAL A 22 10.45 -7.20 -11.81
N GLN A 23 9.44 -8.02 -11.54
CA GLN A 23 8.60 -7.95 -10.34
C GLN A 23 9.35 -8.00 -9.00
N ARG A 24 10.65 -8.37 -8.98
CA ARG A 24 11.51 -8.39 -7.78
C ARG A 24 12.97 -7.97 -8.00
N ALA A 25 13.27 -7.20 -9.05
CA ALA A 25 14.67 -6.83 -9.32
C ALA A 25 15.22 -5.89 -8.23
N PRO A 26 16.31 -6.24 -7.51
CA PRO A 26 16.81 -5.47 -6.37
C PRO A 26 17.53 -4.16 -6.73
N ALA A 27 17.74 -3.86 -8.01
CA ALA A 27 18.56 -2.73 -8.45
C ALA A 27 17.78 -1.43 -8.73
N LEU A 28 16.49 -1.53 -9.07
CA LEU A 28 15.54 -0.42 -9.28
C LEU A 28 14.15 -0.96 -8.92
N PRO A 29 13.28 -0.21 -8.20
CA PRO A 29 11.97 -0.72 -7.78
C PRO A 29 11.23 -1.46 -8.90
N HIS A 30 11.30 -0.96 -10.15
CA HIS A 30 10.64 -1.61 -11.28
C HIS A 30 11.34 -1.43 -12.65
N GLY A 31 12.67 -1.25 -12.71
CA GLY A 31 13.41 -1.24 -13.98
C GLY A 31 13.07 -0.10 -14.96
N THR A 32 12.36 0.95 -14.54
CA THR A 32 12.00 2.12 -15.37
C THR A 32 12.13 3.43 -14.59
N ASP A 33 12.27 4.54 -15.33
CA ASP A 33 12.24 5.92 -14.84
C ASP A 33 10.86 6.57 -14.96
N LYS A 34 9.87 5.87 -15.55
CA LYS A 34 8.48 6.34 -15.73
C LYS A 34 7.74 6.38 -14.38
N LYS A 35 7.96 7.45 -13.63
CA LYS A 35 7.28 7.75 -12.36
C LYS A 35 5.79 8.02 -12.56
N VAL A 36 5.00 7.56 -11.59
CA VAL A 36 3.57 7.87 -11.44
C VAL A 36 3.42 8.82 -10.26
N SER A 37 2.72 9.93 -10.45
CA SER A 37 2.45 10.88 -9.37
C SER A 37 1.36 10.36 -8.43
N GLN A 38 1.41 10.78 -7.17
CA GLN A 38 0.38 10.42 -6.19
C GLN A 38 -1.00 11.01 -6.56
N LYS A 39 -1.04 12.08 -7.36
CA LYS A 39 -2.29 12.63 -7.91
C LYS A 39 -2.90 11.68 -8.95
N GLU A 40 -2.08 11.06 -9.78
CA GLU A 40 -2.55 10.04 -10.72
C GLU A 40 -3.08 8.82 -9.95
N LEU A 41 -2.37 8.36 -8.92
CA LEU A 41 -2.88 7.31 -8.02
C LEU A 41 -4.24 7.67 -7.41
N ALA A 42 -4.39 8.89 -6.89
CA ALA A 42 -5.65 9.36 -6.33
C ALA A 42 -6.78 9.40 -7.37
N SER A 43 -6.48 9.72 -8.63
CA SER A 43 -7.47 9.69 -9.73
C SER A 43 -7.95 8.28 -10.08
N LEU A 44 -7.15 7.25 -9.76
CA LEU A 44 -7.51 5.84 -9.88
C LEU A 44 -8.22 5.30 -8.63
N GLY A 45 -8.43 6.13 -7.60
CA GLY A 45 -9.04 5.72 -6.33
C GLY A 45 -8.06 5.15 -5.30
N VAL A 46 -6.75 5.19 -5.57
CA VAL A 46 -5.71 4.79 -4.61
C VAL A 46 -5.44 5.97 -3.67
N LEU A 47 -5.78 5.79 -2.40
CA LEU A 47 -5.70 6.84 -1.38
C LEU A 47 -4.64 6.49 -0.34
N ALA A 48 -3.86 7.49 0.08
CA ALA A 48 -2.79 7.31 1.04
C ALA A 48 -2.83 8.38 2.14
N THR A 49 -2.33 8.01 3.32
CA THR A 49 -2.09 8.92 4.43
C THR A 49 -0.86 8.46 5.18
N GLU A 50 -0.17 9.41 5.81
CA GLU A 50 0.89 9.10 6.76
C GLU A 50 0.32 8.88 8.16
N VAL A 51 0.98 8.02 8.93
CA VAL A 51 0.83 7.96 10.39
C VAL A 51 2.02 8.64 11.03
N LYS A 52 1.79 9.38 12.12
CA LYS A 52 2.84 10.18 12.77
C LYS A 52 3.88 9.33 13.49
N SER A 53 3.46 8.18 14.01
CA SER A 53 4.31 7.27 14.77
C SER A 53 3.84 5.84 14.59
N LEU A 54 4.75 4.92 14.30
CA LEU A 54 4.47 3.49 14.23
C LEU A 54 4.30 2.86 15.63
N GLU A 55 4.86 3.46 16.68
CA GLU A 55 4.72 2.96 18.06
C GLU A 55 3.40 3.43 18.70
N ALA A 56 2.93 4.61 18.28
CA ALA A 56 1.75 5.29 18.82
C ALA A 56 0.62 5.43 17.78
N TRP A 57 0.60 4.58 16.75
CA TRP A 57 -0.34 4.68 15.62
C TRP A 57 -1.81 4.56 16.07
N GLU A 58 -2.09 3.80 17.12
CA GLU A 58 -3.43 3.65 17.70
C GLU A 58 -3.95 4.96 18.31
N GLN A 59 -3.06 5.87 18.70
CA GLN A 59 -3.41 7.19 19.21
C GLN A 59 -3.42 8.27 18.11
N ASP A 60 -3.19 7.89 16.84
CA ASP A 60 -3.21 8.83 15.72
C ASP A 60 -4.66 9.26 15.44
N THR A 61 -4.96 10.52 15.77
CA THR A 61 -6.31 11.09 15.62
C THR A 61 -6.76 11.20 14.17
N ASN A 62 -5.85 11.30 13.21
CA ASN A 62 -6.20 11.32 11.79
C ASN A 62 -6.63 9.92 11.34
N LEU A 63 -5.90 8.88 11.77
CA LEU A 63 -6.27 7.50 11.47
C LEU A 63 -7.61 7.12 12.13
N ASP A 64 -7.83 7.50 13.39
CA ASP A 64 -9.11 7.30 14.07
C ASP A 64 -10.28 7.98 13.34
N GLN A 65 -10.07 9.22 12.85
CA GLN A 65 -11.08 9.92 12.06
C GLN A 65 -11.36 9.21 10.73
N ILE A 66 -10.33 8.76 10.00
CA ILE A 66 -10.49 8.00 8.75
C ILE A 66 -11.29 6.72 9.01
N ARG A 67 -10.97 5.99 10.08
CA ARG A 67 -11.69 4.75 10.45
C ARG A 67 -13.17 5.01 10.72
N LYS A 68 -13.49 6.08 11.46
CA LYS A 68 -14.88 6.47 11.76
C LYS A 68 -15.63 6.86 10.50
N ASP A 69 -15.00 7.68 9.68
CA ASP A 69 -15.62 8.24 8.48
C ASP A 69 -15.88 7.19 7.39
N ARG A 70 -15.01 6.17 7.30
CA ARG A 70 -15.12 5.10 6.28
C ARG A 70 -15.68 3.79 6.83
N GLY A 71 -16.05 3.74 8.10
CA GLY A 71 -16.63 2.55 8.74
C GLY A 71 -15.64 1.40 8.93
N TYR A 72 -14.34 1.67 9.09
CA TYR A 72 -13.32 0.65 9.33
C TYR A 72 -13.33 0.20 10.79
N THR A 73 -14.20 -0.76 11.10
CA THR A 73 -14.47 -1.21 12.47
C THR A 73 -13.46 -2.23 13.00
N THR A 74 -12.80 -2.97 12.12
CA THR A 74 -11.93 -4.10 12.48
C THR A 74 -10.61 -4.04 11.71
N TYR A 75 -9.54 -4.53 12.33
CA TYR A 75 -8.26 -4.78 11.69
C TYR A 75 -7.64 -6.04 12.29
N ASP A 76 -6.73 -6.64 11.53
CA ASP A 76 -5.83 -7.69 11.99
C ASP A 76 -4.39 -7.31 11.64
N THR A 77 -3.44 -8.13 12.10
CA THR A 77 -2.02 -7.95 11.81
C THR A 77 -1.52 -9.18 11.07
N VAL A 78 -0.87 -8.94 9.93
CA VAL A 78 -0.28 -10.00 9.10
C VAL A 78 1.23 -9.85 9.09
N ASP A 79 1.95 -10.92 9.46
CA ASP A 79 3.39 -11.02 9.26
C ASP A 79 3.66 -11.78 7.96
N SER A 80 4.07 -11.06 6.92
CA SER A 80 4.35 -11.61 5.59
C SER A 80 5.55 -12.56 5.56
N HIS A 81 6.44 -12.51 6.56
CA HIS A 81 7.59 -13.41 6.68
C HIS A 81 7.17 -14.82 7.12
N ASN A 82 6.07 -14.93 7.88
CA ASN A 82 5.64 -16.19 8.50
C ASN A 82 4.28 -16.68 7.97
N LEU A 83 4.09 -16.62 6.64
CA LEU A 83 2.87 -17.08 5.99
C LEU A 83 2.91 -18.57 5.66
N PRO A 84 1.77 -19.29 5.72
CA PRO A 84 1.68 -20.66 5.23
C PRO A 84 2.15 -20.78 3.77
N LYS A 85 2.80 -21.88 3.43
CA LYS A 85 3.34 -22.14 2.09
C LYS A 85 2.24 -22.00 1.03
N GLY A 86 2.53 -21.24 -0.03
CA GLY A 86 1.61 -21.02 -1.15
C GLY A 86 0.63 -19.84 -0.98
N THR A 87 0.55 -19.23 0.21
CA THR A 87 -0.32 -18.06 0.44
C THR A 87 0.12 -16.85 -0.41
N GLN A 88 1.44 -16.69 -0.59
CA GLN A 88 2.02 -15.59 -1.35
C GLN A 88 1.55 -15.53 -2.82
N VAL A 89 1.25 -16.67 -3.44
CA VAL A 89 0.75 -16.72 -4.82
C VAL A 89 -0.59 -16.00 -4.93
N LYS A 90 -1.46 -16.17 -3.92
CA LYS A 90 -2.79 -15.56 -3.92
C LYS A 90 -2.75 -14.03 -3.84
N PHE A 91 -1.76 -13.47 -3.15
CA PHE A 91 -1.59 -12.02 -3.06
C PHE A 91 -1.07 -11.40 -4.37
N PHE A 92 -0.41 -12.22 -5.20
CA PHE A 92 0.31 -11.72 -6.36
C PHE A 92 -0.43 -11.93 -7.68
N THR A 93 -1.24 -12.98 -7.78
CA THR A 93 -2.16 -13.14 -8.92
C THR A 93 -3.09 -11.94 -8.99
N GLU A 94 -3.25 -11.34 -10.17
CA GLU A 94 -4.21 -10.24 -10.38
C GLU A 94 -5.61 -10.63 -9.88
N HIS A 95 -6.19 -9.81 -9.02
CA HIS A 95 -7.51 -10.01 -8.45
C HIS A 95 -8.16 -8.68 -8.05
N LEU A 96 -9.46 -8.74 -7.77
CA LEU A 96 -10.26 -7.63 -7.27
C LEU A 96 -11.09 -8.08 -6.08
N HIS A 97 -11.41 -7.14 -5.21
CA HIS A 97 -12.33 -7.30 -4.11
C HIS A 97 -13.60 -6.46 -4.35
N THR A 98 -14.73 -6.91 -3.81
CA THR A 98 -15.99 -6.14 -3.78
C THR A 98 -15.92 -4.96 -2.82
N ASP A 99 -15.03 -5.08 -1.83
CA ASP A 99 -14.80 -4.13 -0.75
C ASP A 99 -13.40 -3.52 -0.89
N GLU A 100 -13.14 -2.46 -0.14
CA GLU A 100 -11.85 -1.78 -0.15
C GLU A 100 -10.73 -2.68 0.43
N GLU A 101 -9.58 -2.71 -0.25
CA GLU A 101 -8.36 -3.28 0.31
C GLU A 101 -7.58 -2.18 1.03
N ILE A 102 -7.56 -2.24 2.36
CA ILE A 102 -6.85 -1.27 3.21
C ILE A 102 -5.64 -1.97 3.85
N ARG A 103 -4.47 -1.34 3.76
CA ARG A 103 -3.21 -1.85 4.33
C ARG A 103 -2.49 -0.74 5.08
N PHE A 104 -2.04 -1.07 6.29
CA PHE A 104 -1.18 -0.23 7.10
C PHE A 104 0.17 -0.94 7.30
N LEU A 105 1.26 -0.34 6.81
CA LEU A 105 2.60 -0.90 6.93
C LEU A 105 3.19 -0.59 8.32
N GLY A 106 3.09 -1.56 9.23
CA GLY A 106 3.62 -1.43 10.59
C GLY A 106 5.14 -1.57 10.69
N ARG A 107 5.76 -2.42 9.84
CA ARG A 107 7.22 -2.63 9.75
C ARG A 107 7.59 -3.13 8.35
N GLY A 108 8.85 -2.92 7.96
CA GLY A 108 9.37 -3.38 6.66
C GLY A 108 8.95 -2.49 5.50
N SER A 109 8.95 -3.06 4.29
CA SER A 109 8.52 -2.42 3.06
C SER A 109 7.77 -3.43 2.19
N ALA A 110 7.00 -2.92 1.23
CA ALA A 110 6.40 -3.69 0.15
C ALA A 110 7.00 -3.23 -1.18
#